data_AF-A0A2Y4XGY3-F1
#
_entry.id   AF-A0A2Y4XGY3-F1
#
_cell.length_a   1.000
_cell.length_b   1.000
_cell.length_c   1.000
_cell.angle_alpha   90.00
_cell.angle_beta   90.00
_cell.angle_gamma   90.00
#
_symmetry.space_group_name_H-M   'P 1'
#
loop_
_entity.id
_entity.type
_entity.pdbx_description
1 polymer ?
#
loop_
_entity_poly.entity_id
_entity_poly.type
_entity_poly.pdbx_seq_one_letter_code
_entity_poly.pdbx_strand_id
1 'polypeptide(L)'
;MQKNGDTLSGGLTFENDSILAWIRNTDWAKIGFKNDADSDTDSYMWFETGDNGNEYFKWRHHLTGGRVKDLMNLKWDALYVLVKALFSSEVKISTVNALRIFNSSFGAIFRRSEECLHIIPTRENEGENGNIGPLRPFTLNLRTGRISMGHGLVVTGDIFTNRFLINSSTGMWIHMRDQNVIMGRNAVSNDGAQALLRQDHTDRKFVIGGLGNRQFGIYMINNSRTANGTDGQAYMDNNGNWLCGSQVIPG
;
A
#
# COMPACT_ATOMS: atom_id res chain seq x y z
N MET A 1 -56.85 3.55 -21.65
CA MET A 1 -55.54 4.16 -21.92
C MET A 1 -55.71 5.32 -22.89
N GLN A 2 -55.82 6.53 -22.37
CA GLN A 2 -55.75 7.72 -23.21
C GLN A 2 -54.31 8.05 -23.60
N LYS A 3 -54.10 8.55 -24.82
CA LYS A 3 -52.76 8.88 -25.36
C LYS A 3 -52.09 10.08 -24.67
N ASN A 4 -52.87 10.91 -23.97
CA ASN A 4 -52.42 12.07 -23.21
C ASN A 4 -52.01 11.73 -21.76
N GLY A 5 -52.04 10.46 -21.37
CA GLY A 5 -51.72 9.99 -20.02
C GLY A 5 -52.93 9.34 -19.35
N ASP A 6 -52.68 8.27 -18.58
CA ASP A 6 -53.73 7.50 -17.91
C ASP A 6 -53.18 6.81 -16.66
N THR A 7 -54.06 6.34 -15.77
CA THR A 7 -53.72 5.44 -14.67
C THR A 7 -54.16 4.02 -15.02
N LEU A 8 -53.23 3.07 -14.94
CA LEU A 8 -53.52 1.66 -15.17
C LEU A 8 -53.70 0.94 -13.82
N SER A 9 -54.68 0.05 -13.72
CA SER A 9 -54.91 -0.82 -12.55
C SER A 9 -54.37 -2.24 -12.74
N GLY A 10 -53.75 -2.54 -13.89
CA GLY A 10 -53.16 -3.83 -14.24
C GLY A 10 -51.81 -3.67 -14.96
N GLY A 11 -51.11 -4.79 -15.16
CA GLY A 11 -49.82 -4.83 -15.86
C GLY A 11 -49.95 -4.67 -17.38
N LEU A 12 -48.82 -4.38 -18.04
CA LEU A 12 -48.67 -4.37 -19.49
C LEU A 12 -47.60 -5.40 -19.89
N THR A 13 -47.86 -6.14 -20.97
CA THR A 13 -46.95 -7.14 -21.52
C THR A 13 -46.76 -6.89 -23.01
N PHE A 14 -45.50 -6.91 -23.47
CA PHE A 14 -45.15 -6.95 -24.87
C PHE A 14 -44.84 -8.40 -25.26
N GLU A 15 -45.53 -8.92 -26.27
CA GLU A 15 -45.44 -10.33 -26.71
C GLU A 15 -44.51 -10.55 -27.91
N ASN A 16 -43.78 -9.51 -28.30
CA ASN A 16 -42.87 -9.48 -29.43
C ASN A 16 -41.72 -8.50 -29.14
N ASP A 17 -40.82 -8.32 -30.10
CA ASP A 17 -39.70 -7.38 -30.02
C ASP A 17 -40.17 -5.91 -30.14
N SER A 18 -40.81 -5.44 -29.08
CA SER A 18 -41.30 -4.07 -28.92
C SER A 18 -40.42 -3.28 -27.96
N ILE A 19 -40.41 -1.95 -28.14
CA ILE A 19 -39.61 -1.00 -27.36
C ILE A 19 -40.51 0.02 -26.69
N LEU A 20 -40.24 0.32 -25.42
CA LEU A 20 -40.76 1.51 -24.74
C LEU A 20 -39.76 2.67 -24.89
N ALA A 21 -40.20 3.81 -25.41
CA ALA A 21 -39.32 4.93 -25.74
C ALA A 21 -39.86 6.29 -25.28
N TRP A 22 -38.95 7.13 -24.80
CA TRP A 22 -39.13 8.58 -24.71
C TRP A 22 -38.31 9.21 -25.83
N ILE A 23 -38.96 9.81 -26.82
CA ILE A 23 -38.30 10.46 -27.97
C ILE A 23 -38.65 11.94 -27.94
N ARG A 24 -37.64 12.79 -27.80
CA ARG A 24 -37.82 14.25 -27.73
C ARG A 24 -36.59 14.93 -28.27
N ASN A 25 -36.78 16.02 -29.02
CA ASN A 25 -35.68 16.87 -29.48
C ASN A 25 -34.58 16.10 -30.23
N THR A 26 -34.96 15.13 -31.08
CA THR A 26 -34.07 14.17 -31.77
C THR A 26 -33.32 13.17 -30.88
N ASP A 27 -33.34 13.33 -29.57
CA ASP A 27 -32.75 12.43 -28.58
C ASP A 27 -33.74 11.36 -28.11
N TRP A 28 -33.23 10.31 -27.44
CA TRP A 28 -34.06 9.26 -26.88
C TRP A 28 -33.54 8.62 -25.59
N ALA A 29 -34.48 8.02 -24.86
CA ALA A 29 -34.24 6.98 -23.86
C ALA A 29 -35.16 5.79 -24.14
N LYS A 30 -34.63 4.56 -24.19
CA LYS A 30 -35.36 3.36 -24.60
C LYS A 30 -35.13 2.19 -23.63
N ILE A 31 -36.12 1.31 -23.57
CA ILE A 31 -36.08 0.03 -22.84
C ILE A 31 -36.60 -1.07 -23.78
N GLY A 32 -35.87 -2.18 -23.87
CA GLY A 32 -36.28 -3.36 -24.64
C GLY A 32 -35.67 -4.66 -24.10
N PHE A 33 -36.01 -5.78 -24.74
CA PHE A 33 -35.53 -7.11 -24.37
C PHE A 33 -35.10 -7.86 -25.64
N LYS A 34 -33.79 -8.13 -25.78
CA LYS A 34 -33.24 -8.90 -26.89
C LYS A 34 -33.31 -10.39 -26.55
N ASN A 35 -33.99 -11.17 -27.39
CA ASN A 35 -34.05 -12.62 -27.29
C ASN A 35 -34.44 -13.22 -28.65
N ASP A 36 -33.55 -13.99 -29.27
CA ASP A 36 -33.83 -14.61 -30.58
C ASP A 36 -34.52 -15.98 -30.43
N ALA A 37 -34.25 -16.68 -29.34
CA ALA A 37 -34.83 -17.96 -28.95
C ALA A 37 -34.52 -18.25 -27.47
N ASP A 38 -35.13 -19.31 -26.91
CA ASP A 38 -34.81 -19.78 -25.54
C ASP A 38 -33.34 -20.21 -25.38
N SER A 39 -32.72 -20.71 -26.45
CA SER A 39 -31.30 -21.10 -26.48
C SER A 39 -30.33 -19.95 -26.77
N ASP A 40 -30.81 -18.70 -26.78
CA ASP A 40 -29.98 -17.53 -27.01
C ASP A 40 -28.99 -17.32 -25.87
N THR A 41 -27.70 -17.47 -26.16
CA THR A 41 -26.62 -17.35 -25.17
C THR A 41 -26.29 -15.90 -24.81
N ASP A 42 -26.89 -14.92 -25.49
CA ASP A 42 -26.70 -13.49 -25.27
C ASP A 42 -28.06 -12.75 -25.26
N SER A 43 -28.98 -13.23 -24.44
CA SER A 43 -30.27 -12.59 -24.20
C SER A 43 -30.20 -11.62 -23.01
N TYR A 44 -30.73 -10.41 -23.16
CA TYR A 44 -30.64 -9.36 -22.15
C TYR A 44 -31.76 -8.33 -22.24
N MET A 45 -32.16 -7.80 -21.09
CA MET A 45 -32.88 -6.54 -21.02
C MET A 45 -31.88 -5.40 -21.19
N TRP A 46 -32.17 -4.45 -22.08
CA TRP A 46 -31.29 -3.33 -22.34
C TRP A 46 -31.95 -1.99 -22.05
N PHE A 47 -31.11 -1.02 -21.73
CA PHE A 47 -31.45 0.39 -21.53
C PHE A 47 -30.52 1.20 -22.44
N GLU A 48 -31.06 2.12 -23.22
CA GLU A 48 -30.30 2.90 -24.21
C GLU A 48 -30.64 4.39 -24.14
N THR A 49 -29.62 5.24 -24.29
CA THR A 49 -29.77 6.69 -24.51
C THR A 49 -29.01 7.11 -25.78
N GLY A 50 -29.48 8.16 -26.46
CA GLY A 50 -28.83 8.70 -27.66
C GLY A 50 -29.40 10.07 -28.08
N ASP A 51 -28.87 10.73 -29.10
CA ASP A 51 -27.90 10.20 -30.08
C ASP A 51 -26.50 10.84 -30.03
N ASN A 52 -26.28 11.82 -29.16
CA ASN A 52 -25.05 12.60 -29.15
C ASN A 52 -23.93 11.96 -28.32
N GLY A 53 -24.23 10.88 -27.59
CA GLY A 53 -23.26 10.15 -26.75
C GLY A 53 -22.97 10.85 -25.42
N ASN A 54 -23.69 11.93 -25.11
CA ASN A 54 -23.60 12.63 -23.83
C ASN A 54 -24.86 12.43 -22.96
N GLU A 55 -25.93 11.84 -23.51
CA GLU A 55 -27.06 11.35 -22.76
C GLU A 55 -26.61 10.19 -21.87
N TYR A 56 -27.11 10.12 -20.64
CA TYR A 56 -26.56 9.22 -19.62
C TYR A 56 -27.64 8.73 -18.65
N PHE A 57 -27.35 7.67 -17.92
CA PHE A 57 -28.27 7.10 -16.93
C PHE A 57 -28.01 7.69 -15.54
N LYS A 58 -29.08 8.04 -14.83
CA LYS A 58 -29.04 8.59 -13.47
C LYS A 58 -30.01 7.85 -12.56
N TRP A 59 -29.49 7.36 -11.43
CA TRP A 59 -30.30 6.81 -10.34
C TRP A 59 -30.32 7.81 -9.17
N ARG A 60 -31.52 8.16 -8.71
CA ARG A 60 -31.73 9.16 -7.64
C ARG A 60 -32.89 8.76 -6.74
N HIS A 61 -32.86 9.23 -5.49
CA HIS A 61 -33.94 9.06 -4.53
C HIS A 61 -34.59 10.40 -4.20
N HIS A 62 -35.92 10.43 -4.09
CA HIS A 62 -36.69 11.59 -3.63
C HIS A 62 -37.18 11.31 -2.20
N LEU A 63 -36.82 12.17 -1.25
CA LEU A 63 -37.25 12.07 0.15
C LEU A 63 -38.37 13.06 0.45
N THR A 64 -39.22 12.72 1.43
CA THR A 64 -40.24 13.63 1.98
C THR A 64 -39.62 14.98 2.32
N GLY A 65 -40.28 16.07 1.91
CA GLY A 65 -39.74 17.43 2.04
C GLY A 65 -38.91 17.91 0.85
N GLY A 66 -38.97 17.22 -0.30
CA GLY A 66 -38.44 17.74 -1.58
C GLY A 66 -36.95 17.51 -1.83
N ARG A 67 -36.25 16.78 -0.93
CA ARG A 67 -34.81 16.53 -1.10
C ARG A 67 -34.58 15.43 -2.12
N VAL A 68 -33.81 15.76 -3.16
CA VAL A 68 -33.35 14.79 -4.17
C VAL A 68 -31.89 14.46 -3.92
N LYS A 69 -31.55 13.17 -3.93
CA LYS A 69 -30.16 12.68 -3.82
C LYS A 69 -29.83 11.79 -5.01
N ASP A 70 -28.82 12.19 -5.77
CA ASP A 70 -28.22 11.35 -6.81
C ASP A 70 -27.36 10.26 -6.15
N LEU A 71 -27.48 9.03 -6.66
CA LEU A 71 -26.81 7.86 -6.11
C LEU A 71 -25.73 7.35 -7.06
N MET A 72 -26.03 7.34 -8.35
CA MET A 72 -25.16 6.77 -9.39
C MET A 72 -25.43 7.43 -10.74
N ASN A 73 -24.37 7.67 -11.52
CA ASN A 73 -24.46 8.04 -12.94
C ASN A 73 -23.62 7.07 -13.78
N LEU A 74 -24.18 6.54 -14.86
CA LEU A 74 -23.43 5.80 -15.88
C LEU A 74 -23.35 6.67 -17.13
N LYS A 75 -22.14 7.15 -17.44
CA LYS A 75 -21.83 7.92 -18.64
C LYS A 75 -21.02 7.08 -19.64
N TRP A 76 -20.68 7.67 -20.77
CA TRP A 76 -19.88 7.03 -21.83
C TRP A 76 -18.53 6.48 -21.34
N ASP A 77 -17.86 7.19 -20.45
CA ASP A 77 -16.47 6.94 -20.04
C ASP A 77 -16.34 6.33 -18.64
N ALA A 78 -17.34 6.55 -17.77
CA ALA A 78 -17.25 6.15 -16.36
C ALA A 78 -18.60 5.88 -15.70
N LEU A 79 -18.55 4.95 -14.73
CA LEU A 79 -19.57 4.78 -13.71
C LEU A 79 -19.20 5.60 -12.47
N TYR A 80 -20.00 6.60 -12.15
CA TYR A 80 -19.85 7.43 -10.96
C TYR A 80 -20.77 6.92 -9.86
N VAL A 81 -20.19 6.33 -8.81
CA VAL A 81 -20.94 5.93 -7.61
C VAL A 81 -20.76 7.02 -6.55
N LEU A 82 -21.85 7.72 -6.21
CA LEU A 82 -21.83 8.90 -5.31
C LEU A 82 -22.09 8.51 -3.85
N VAL A 83 -22.10 7.22 -3.57
CA VAL A 83 -22.35 6.59 -2.28
C VAL A 83 -21.32 5.47 -2.08
N LYS A 84 -21.42 4.73 -0.97
CA LYS A 84 -20.57 3.54 -0.75
C LYS A 84 -20.94 2.46 -1.77
N ALA A 85 -19.92 1.90 -2.44
CA ALA A 85 -20.06 0.67 -3.22
C ALA A 85 -19.71 -0.53 -2.31
N LEU A 86 -20.64 -1.47 -2.16
CA LEU A 86 -20.44 -2.70 -1.40
C LEU A 86 -20.52 -3.89 -2.36
N PHE A 87 -19.47 -4.70 -2.43
CA PHE A 87 -19.41 -5.90 -3.26
C PHE A 87 -19.43 -7.14 -2.36
N SER A 88 -20.31 -8.11 -2.63
CA SER A 88 -20.42 -9.36 -1.86
C SER A 88 -19.43 -10.44 -2.29
N SER A 89 -18.62 -10.17 -3.31
CA SER A 89 -17.63 -11.09 -3.87
C SER A 89 -16.40 -10.31 -4.39
N GLU A 90 -15.50 -11.02 -5.05
CA GLU A 90 -14.25 -10.48 -5.60
C GLU A 90 -14.49 -9.36 -6.62
N VAL A 91 -13.70 -8.30 -6.52
CA VAL A 91 -13.60 -7.25 -7.54
C VAL A 91 -12.37 -7.52 -8.40
N LYS A 92 -12.60 -7.83 -9.68
CA LYS A 92 -11.53 -8.08 -10.66
C LYS A 92 -11.25 -6.83 -11.48
N ILE A 93 -9.98 -6.46 -11.59
CA ILE A 93 -9.53 -5.30 -12.36
C ILE A 93 -8.43 -5.76 -13.32
N SER A 94 -8.66 -5.60 -14.62
CA SER A 94 -7.72 -6.04 -15.67
C SER A 94 -6.76 -4.94 -16.14
N THR A 95 -6.99 -3.69 -15.74
CA THR A 95 -6.12 -2.57 -16.08
C THR A 95 -4.79 -2.65 -15.34
N VAL A 96 -3.74 -2.14 -15.96
CA VAL A 96 -2.39 -2.14 -15.40
C VAL A 96 -2.33 -1.23 -14.16
N ASN A 97 -2.85 -0.01 -14.27
CA ASN A 97 -3.11 0.88 -13.14
C ASN A 97 -4.49 0.53 -12.56
N ALA A 98 -4.52 -0.37 -11.60
CA ALA A 98 -5.76 -1.02 -11.16
C ALA A 98 -6.55 -0.16 -10.17
N LEU A 99 -5.89 0.36 -9.13
CA LEU A 99 -6.52 1.17 -8.10
C LEU A 99 -5.69 2.43 -7.84
N ARG A 100 -6.38 3.57 -7.71
CA ARG A 100 -5.78 4.84 -7.32
C ARG A 100 -6.45 5.36 -6.05
N ILE A 101 -5.63 5.76 -5.07
CA ILE A 101 -6.06 6.50 -3.89
C ILE A 101 -5.39 7.87 -3.98
N PHE A 102 -6.15 8.97 -3.99
CA PHE A 102 -5.58 10.27 -4.31
C PHE A 102 -6.22 11.44 -3.57
N ASN A 103 -5.49 12.54 -3.53
CA ASN A 103 -6.00 13.89 -3.29
C ASN A 103 -5.48 14.83 -4.41
N SER A 104 -5.58 16.15 -4.22
CA SER A 104 -5.09 17.14 -5.19
C SER A 104 -3.57 17.07 -5.41
N SER A 105 -2.80 16.72 -4.37
CA SER A 105 -1.33 16.72 -4.43
C SER A 105 -0.75 15.40 -4.92
N PHE A 106 -1.20 14.26 -4.37
CA PHE A 106 -0.60 12.97 -4.69
C PHE A 106 -1.64 11.88 -4.85
N GLY A 107 -1.33 10.93 -5.72
CA GLY A 107 -2.01 9.66 -5.87
C GLY A 107 -1.06 8.52 -5.54
N ALA A 108 -1.57 7.44 -4.95
CA ALA A 108 -0.91 6.16 -4.83
C ALA A 108 -1.62 5.16 -5.73
N ILE A 109 -0.88 4.60 -6.69
CA ILE A 109 -1.41 3.68 -7.70
C ILE A 109 -0.93 2.26 -7.39
N PHE A 110 -1.89 1.36 -7.18
CA PHE A 110 -1.65 -0.08 -7.15
C PHE A 110 -1.60 -0.55 -8.59
N ARG A 111 -0.39 -0.87 -9.05
CA ARG A 111 -0.11 -1.18 -10.44
C ARG A 111 0.38 -2.61 -10.57
N ARG A 112 -0.32 -3.42 -11.35
CA ARG A 112 0.18 -4.72 -11.82
C ARG A 112 0.83 -4.50 -13.19
N SER A 113 2.15 -4.49 -13.23
CA SER A 113 2.94 -4.30 -14.47
C SER A 113 3.87 -5.49 -14.65
N GLU A 114 3.88 -6.08 -15.84
CA GLU A 114 4.72 -7.24 -16.14
C GLU A 114 4.53 -8.35 -15.09
N GLU A 115 5.61 -8.73 -14.39
CA GLU A 115 5.63 -9.75 -13.34
C GLU A 115 5.60 -9.15 -11.94
N CYS A 116 5.23 -7.89 -11.77
CA CYS A 116 5.28 -7.20 -10.48
C CYS A 116 3.96 -6.52 -10.10
N LEU A 117 3.67 -6.51 -8.80
CA LEU A 117 2.74 -5.58 -8.17
C LEU A 117 3.55 -4.45 -7.52
N HIS A 118 3.22 -3.22 -7.86
CA HIS A 118 3.84 -2.02 -7.29
C HIS A 118 2.80 -1.15 -6.59
N ILE A 119 3.27 -0.40 -5.59
CA ILE A 119 2.56 0.77 -5.06
C ILE A 119 3.39 1.98 -5.45
N ILE A 120 2.90 2.78 -6.40
CA ILE A 120 3.67 3.86 -7.03
C ILE A 120 2.96 5.20 -6.79
N PRO A 121 3.64 6.19 -6.18
CA PRO A 121 3.09 7.53 -6.09
C PRO A 121 3.12 8.24 -7.46
N THR A 122 2.19 9.15 -7.68
CA THR A 122 2.25 10.13 -8.78
C THR A 122 3.35 11.14 -8.52
N ARG A 123 3.56 12.05 -9.49
CA ARG A 123 4.24 13.32 -9.19
C ARG A 123 3.35 14.20 -8.31
N GLU A 124 3.97 15.17 -7.67
CA GLU A 124 3.28 16.19 -6.88
C GLU A 124 2.37 17.04 -7.78
N ASN A 125 1.19 17.36 -7.26
CA ASN A 125 0.07 18.06 -7.93
C ASN A 125 -0.55 17.31 -9.11
N GLU A 126 -0.24 16.02 -9.28
CA GLU A 126 -0.83 15.17 -10.30
C GLU A 126 -1.62 14.00 -9.68
N GLY A 127 -2.25 14.21 -8.52
CA GLY A 127 -2.80 13.11 -7.73
C GLY A 127 -3.94 12.34 -8.41
N GLU A 128 -4.90 13.06 -8.99
CA GLU A 128 -6.07 12.48 -9.66
C GLU A 128 -5.73 11.93 -11.05
N ASN A 129 -5.16 12.79 -11.91
CA ASN A 129 -4.99 12.52 -13.34
C ASN A 129 -3.54 12.24 -13.77
N GLY A 130 -2.59 12.30 -12.84
CA GLY A 130 -1.17 12.09 -13.13
C GLY A 130 -0.81 10.66 -13.50
N ASN A 131 0.25 10.53 -14.28
CA ASN A 131 0.87 9.24 -14.54
C ASN A 131 1.66 8.74 -13.32
N ILE A 132 2.15 7.50 -13.41
CA ILE A 132 3.06 6.96 -12.40
C ILE A 132 4.34 7.80 -12.28
N GLY A 133 4.77 8.07 -11.05
CA GLY A 133 6.04 8.74 -10.77
C GLY A 133 7.26 7.83 -10.95
N PRO A 134 8.48 8.38 -10.76
CA PRO A 134 9.72 7.63 -10.89
C PRO A 134 10.01 6.72 -9.68
N LEU A 135 9.36 6.96 -8.54
CA LEU A 135 9.65 6.26 -7.29
C LEU A 135 9.15 4.80 -7.34
N ARG A 136 9.86 3.89 -6.66
CA ARG A 136 9.46 2.49 -6.45
C ARG A 136 9.52 2.11 -4.96
N PRO A 137 8.66 2.67 -4.10
CA PRO A 137 8.73 2.43 -2.66
C PRO A 137 8.47 0.97 -2.28
N PHE A 138 7.54 0.30 -2.97
CA PHE A 138 7.21 -1.10 -2.75
C PHE A 138 7.03 -1.82 -4.08
N THR A 139 7.67 -2.99 -4.20
CA THR A 139 7.52 -3.90 -5.34
C THR A 139 7.45 -5.34 -4.83
N LEU A 140 6.41 -6.07 -5.22
CA LEU A 140 6.29 -7.51 -5.07
C LEU A 140 6.47 -8.17 -6.43
N ASN A 141 7.51 -8.98 -6.59
CA ASN A 141 7.66 -9.83 -7.77
C ASN A 141 6.68 -11.01 -7.66
N LEU A 142 5.75 -11.12 -8.59
CA LEU A 142 4.67 -12.10 -8.60
C LEU A 142 5.14 -13.52 -8.96
N ARG A 143 6.32 -13.65 -9.60
CA ARG A 143 6.92 -14.94 -9.93
C ARG A 143 7.63 -15.57 -8.73
N THR A 144 8.29 -14.76 -7.91
CA THR A 144 9.18 -15.22 -6.83
C THR A 144 8.66 -14.92 -5.43
N GLY A 145 7.63 -14.07 -5.31
CA GLY A 145 7.16 -13.57 -4.02
C GLY A 145 8.11 -12.57 -3.35
N ARG A 146 9.24 -12.21 -3.97
CA ARG A 146 10.23 -11.32 -3.39
C ARG A 146 9.69 -9.89 -3.31
N ILE A 147 9.83 -9.29 -2.12
CA ILE A 147 9.55 -7.88 -1.89
C ILE A 147 10.85 -7.08 -1.98
N SER A 148 10.78 -5.92 -2.64
CA SER A 148 11.84 -4.92 -2.70
C SER A 148 11.28 -3.55 -2.30
N MET A 149 12.00 -2.84 -1.43
CA MET A 149 11.69 -1.46 -1.05
C MET A 149 12.81 -0.53 -1.53
N GLY A 150 12.50 0.35 -2.49
CA GLY A 150 13.51 1.15 -3.20
C GLY A 150 13.87 2.48 -2.54
N HIS A 151 13.16 2.89 -1.48
CA HIS A 151 13.31 4.22 -0.87
C HIS A 151 13.44 4.15 0.66
N GLY A 152 14.14 3.12 1.15
CA GLY A 152 14.38 2.92 2.58
C GLY A 152 13.20 2.28 3.32
N LEU A 153 13.42 2.00 4.61
CA LEU A 153 12.44 1.41 5.52
C LEU A 153 12.72 1.92 6.94
N VAL A 154 11.67 2.38 7.64
CA VAL A 154 11.72 2.76 9.06
C VAL A 154 10.73 1.87 9.82
N VAL A 155 11.17 1.29 10.94
CA VAL A 155 10.38 0.38 11.78
C VAL A 155 10.43 0.86 13.23
N THR A 156 9.28 1.02 13.88
CA THR A 156 9.17 1.52 15.28
C THR A 156 9.43 0.43 16.35
N GLY A 157 9.60 -0.83 15.93
CA GLY A 157 9.85 -1.97 16.82
C GLY A 157 10.86 -2.95 16.23
N ASP A 158 10.70 -4.23 16.56
CA ASP A 158 11.66 -5.27 16.19
C ASP A 158 11.57 -5.69 14.71
N ILE A 159 12.71 -6.12 14.17
CA ILE A 159 12.79 -6.81 12.88
C ILE A 159 13.21 -8.26 13.15
N PHE A 160 12.33 -9.21 12.82
CA PHE A 160 12.62 -10.64 12.88
C PHE A 160 12.95 -11.18 11.48
N THR A 161 14.12 -11.79 11.31
CA THR A 161 14.55 -12.38 10.04
C THR A 161 15.43 -13.60 10.28
N ASN A 162 15.42 -14.56 9.36
CA ASN A 162 16.31 -15.73 9.41
C ASN A 162 17.77 -15.34 9.26
N ARG A 163 18.06 -14.40 8.34
CA ARG A 163 19.40 -13.86 8.09
C ARG A 163 19.30 -12.39 7.76
N PHE A 164 20.22 -11.60 8.28
CA PHE A 164 20.37 -10.18 7.94
C PHE A 164 21.62 -10.01 7.08
N LEU A 165 21.42 -9.76 5.78
CA LEU A 165 22.50 -9.51 4.85
C LEU A 165 22.68 -7.99 4.69
N ILE A 166 23.93 -7.56 4.73
CA ILE A 166 24.32 -6.18 4.47
C ILE A 166 24.91 -6.16 3.06
N ASN A 167 24.55 -5.15 2.25
CA ASN A 167 25.24 -4.90 0.98
C ASN A 167 26.65 -4.33 1.24
N SER A 168 27.51 -5.15 1.82
CA SER A 168 28.85 -4.80 2.30
C SER A 168 29.76 -4.38 1.15
N SER A 169 30.76 -3.55 1.45
CA SER A 169 31.74 -3.06 0.48
C SER A 169 33.19 -3.24 0.97
N THR A 170 34.15 -3.16 0.05
CA THR A 170 35.60 -3.26 0.31
C THR A 170 36.31 -1.97 -0.08
N GLY A 171 37.32 -1.55 0.67
CA GLY A 171 38.07 -0.32 0.40
C GLY A 171 39.25 -0.12 1.34
N MET A 172 39.79 1.09 1.36
CA MET A 172 40.86 1.48 2.28
C MET A 172 40.41 1.45 3.74
N TRP A 173 41.35 1.24 4.67
CA TRP A 173 41.10 1.25 6.12
C TRP A 173 40.29 2.47 6.59
N ILE A 174 40.63 3.67 6.10
CA ILE A 174 39.94 4.90 6.49
C ILE A 174 38.47 4.94 6.04
N HIS A 175 38.11 4.24 4.96
CA HIS A 175 36.75 4.22 4.43
C HIS A 175 35.81 3.27 5.20
N MET A 176 36.31 2.48 6.17
CA MET A 176 35.44 1.70 7.06
C MET A 176 34.42 2.57 7.83
N ARG A 177 34.64 3.89 7.88
CA ARG A 177 33.71 4.90 8.42
C ARG A 177 32.43 5.08 7.61
N ASP A 178 32.47 4.81 6.31
CA ASP A 178 31.39 5.09 5.36
C ASP A 178 30.82 3.82 4.70
N GLN A 179 31.32 2.64 5.10
CA GLN A 179 30.84 1.37 4.56
C GLN A 179 29.42 1.06 5.03
N ASN A 180 28.68 0.31 4.21
CA ASN A 180 27.40 -0.23 4.62
C ASN A 180 27.62 -1.24 5.76
N VAL A 181 27.14 -0.90 6.95
CA VAL A 181 27.26 -1.69 8.17
C VAL A 181 25.97 -1.63 8.98
N ILE A 182 25.88 -2.46 10.02
CA ILE A 182 24.93 -2.20 11.11
C ILE A 182 25.56 -1.15 12.01
N MET A 183 24.87 -0.05 12.23
CA MET A 183 25.33 1.03 13.11
C MET A 183 24.18 1.59 13.95
N GLY A 184 24.50 2.17 15.10
CA GLY A 184 23.55 2.95 15.88
C GLY A 184 23.15 4.22 15.11
N ARG A 185 21.85 4.48 14.99
CA ARG A 185 21.33 5.74 14.43
C ARG A 185 21.75 6.95 15.26
N ASN A 186 21.88 6.78 16.57
CA ASN A 186 22.23 7.82 17.52
C ASN A 186 23.65 7.59 18.04
N ALA A 187 24.47 8.64 17.99
CA ALA A 187 25.80 8.61 18.59
C ALA A 187 25.71 8.33 20.10
N VAL A 188 26.67 7.57 20.63
CA VAL A 188 26.85 7.41 22.07
C VAL A 188 27.30 8.74 22.69
N SER A 189 26.64 9.18 23.76
CA SER A 189 27.00 10.42 24.46
C SER A 189 28.33 10.27 25.21
N ASN A 190 29.05 11.37 25.44
CA ASN A 190 30.24 11.38 26.30
C ASN A 190 29.92 10.73 27.64
N ASP A 191 30.75 9.77 28.05
CA ASP A 191 30.62 9.03 29.31
C ASP A 191 29.29 8.24 29.44
N GLY A 192 28.50 8.13 28.38
CA GLY A 192 27.31 7.28 28.31
C GLY A 192 27.64 5.89 27.78
N ALA A 193 26.96 4.87 28.30
CA ALA A 193 27.08 3.50 27.80
C ALA A 193 26.05 3.21 26.70
N GLN A 194 26.47 2.58 25.60
CA GLN A 194 25.58 2.12 24.53
C GLN A 194 26.02 0.73 24.04
N ALA A 195 25.06 -0.16 23.83
CA ALA A 195 25.27 -1.47 23.20
C ALA A 195 24.63 -1.51 21.80
N LEU A 196 25.26 -2.22 20.87
CA LEU A 196 24.78 -2.41 19.49
C LEU A 196 24.44 -3.86 19.17
N LEU A 197 25.13 -4.81 19.82
CA LEU A 197 24.87 -6.24 19.68
C LEU A 197 24.79 -6.89 21.06
N ARG A 198 23.89 -7.85 21.22
CA ARG A 198 23.68 -8.58 22.46
C ARG A 198 23.45 -10.06 22.19
N GLN A 199 24.06 -10.90 23.02
CA GLN A 199 23.79 -12.33 23.08
C GLN A 199 23.36 -12.70 24.50
N ASP A 200 22.20 -13.33 24.61
CA ASP A 200 21.65 -13.77 25.89
C ASP A 200 22.06 -15.21 26.18
N HIS A 201 22.52 -15.45 27.41
CA HIS A 201 22.77 -16.76 27.99
C HIS A 201 21.82 -16.96 29.19
N THR A 202 21.77 -18.17 29.72
CA THR A 202 20.85 -18.54 30.81
C THR A 202 20.99 -17.64 32.04
N ASP A 203 22.21 -17.23 32.39
CA ASP A 203 22.53 -16.52 33.63
C ASP A 203 23.31 -15.21 33.43
N ARG A 204 23.58 -14.83 32.18
CA ARG A 204 24.33 -13.61 31.83
C ARG A 204 24.04 -13.14 30.41
N LYS A 205 24.48 -11.92 30.10
CA LYS A 205 24.39 -11.33 28.75
C LYS A 205 25.76 -10.83 28.35
N PHE A 206 26.11 -11.05 27.09
CA PHE A 206 27.29 -10.45 26.46
C PHE A 206 26.85 -9.38 25.49
N VAL A 207 27.53 -8.23 25.51
CA VAL A 207 27.24 -7.12 24.61
C VAL A 207 28.51 -6.63 23.92
N ILE A 208 28.36 -6.20 22.66
CA ILE A 208 29.32 -5.35 21.98
C ILE A 208 28.79 -3.92 22.07
N GLY A 209 29.61 -3.04 22.64
CA GLY A 209 29.23 -1.67 22.93
C GLY A 209 30.41 -0.83 23.39
N GLY A 210 30.12 0.28 24.05
CA GLY A 210 31.16 1.17 24.53
C GLY A 210 30.68 2.25 25.48
N LEU A 211 31.66 2.94 26.06
CA LEU A 211 31.49 4.15 26.86
C LEU A 211 31.95 5.33 25.99
N GLY A 212 31.06 6.28 25.71
CA GLY A 212 31.31 7.31 24.70
C GLY A 212 32.60 8.09 24.91
N ASN A 213 33.41 8.14 23.85
CA ASN A 213 34.77 8.72 23.82
C ASN A 213 35.80 8.10 24.77
N ARG A 214 35.52 6.93 25.36
CA ARG A 214 36.46 6.26 26.27
C ARG A 214 36.75 4.81 25.93
N GLN A 215 35.74 4.03 25.55
CA GLN A 215 35.86 2.57 25.45
C GLN A 215 35.00 2.02 24.33
N PHE A 216 35.48 0.99 23.63
CA PHE A 216 34.67 0.13 22.76
C PHE A 216 35.16 -1.32 22.85
N GLY A 217 34.25 -2.26 23.08
CA GLY A 217 34.63 -3.66 23.28
C GLY A 217 33.49 -4.58 23.70
N ILE A 218 33.86 -5.63 24.43
CA ILE A 218 32.97 -6.70 24.89
C ILE A 218 32.76 -6.57 26.40
N TYR A 219 31.49 -6.66 26.81
CA TYR A 219 31.11 -6.56 28.22
C TYR A 219 30.18 -7.71 28.60
N MET A 220 30.35 -8.23 29.81
CA MET A 220 29.52 -9.26 30.41
C MET A 220 28.74 -8.69 31.60
N ILE A 221 27.45 -9.01 31.66
CA ILE A 221 26.57 -8.63 32.77
C ILE A 221 25.82 -9.87 33.25
N ASN A 222 26.05 -10.29 34.48
CA ASN A 222 25.33 -11.40 35.10
C ASN A 222 23.87 -11.00 35.36
N ASN A 223 22.93 -11.92 35.14
CA ASN A 223 21.51 -11.66 35.38
C ASN A 223 21.21 -11.40 36.87
N SER A 224 22.09 -11.83 37.78
CA SER A 224 22.01 -11.56 39.22
C SER A 224 22.50 -10.18 39.65
N ARG A 225 23.22 -9.44 38.79
CA ARG A 225 23.73 -8.10 39.11
C ARG A 225 22.57 -7.11 39.24
N THR A 226 22.55 -6.39 40.36
CA THR A 226 21.57 -5.31 40.63
C THR A 226 22.22 -3.93 40.70
N ALA A 227 23.51 -3.85 41.04
CA ALA A 227 24.26 -2.59 41.05
C ALA A 227 24.75 -2.22 39.64
N ASN A 228 24.72 -0.92 39.32
CA ASN A 228 25.24 -0.39 38.04
C ASN A 228 26.69 -0.83 37.81
N GLY A 229 27.00 -1.29 36.60
CA GLY A 229 28.33 -1.76 36.20
C GLY A 229 28.29 -3.03 35.36
N THR A 230 29.46 -3.63 35.17
CA THR A 230 29.64 -4.88 34.43
C THR A 230 30.39 -5.90 35.30
N ASP A 231 30.25 -7.19 34.99
CA ASP A 231 30.91 -8.30 35.69
C ASP A 231 32.17 -8.78 34.97
N GLY A 232 32.33 -8.38 33.71
CA GLY A 232 33.52 -8.64 32.90
C GLY A 232 33.61 -7.61 31.78
N GLN A 233 34.84 -7.21 31.45
CA GLN A 233 35.11 -6.22 30.42
C GLN A 233 36.43 -6.52 29.71
N ALA A 234 36.42 -6.39 28.39
CA ALA A 234 37.58 -6.47 27.53
C ALA A 234 37.38 -5.50 26.35
N TYR A 235 38.14 -4.41 26.30
CA TYR A 235 37.85 -3.29 25.40
C TYR A 235 39.11 -2.55 24.94
N MET A 236 38.97 -1.81 23.84
CA MET A 236 39.95 -0.83 23.39
C MET A 236 39.64 0.55 23.97
N ASP A 237 40.65 1.23 24.52
CA ASP A 237 40.51 2.62 24.97
C ASP A 237 40.73 3.63 23.82
N ASN A 238 40.60 4.92 24.13
CA ASN A 238 40.79 6.00 23.16
C ASN A 238 42.24 6.20 22.69
N ASN A 239 43.22 5.54 23.32
CA ASN A 239 44.62 5.55 22.89
C ASN A 239 44.99 4.30 22.08
N GLY A 240 44.04 3.38 21.87
CA GLY A 240 44.26 2.12 21.15
C GLY A 240 44.81 0.98 21.99
N ASN A 241 44.87 1.11 23.32
CA ASN A 241 45.28 0.03 24.20
C ASN A 241 44.16 -1.00 24.34
N TRP A 242 44.50 -2.29 24.43
CA TRP A 242 43.55 -3.35 24.79
C TRP A 242 43.61 -3.63 26.29
N LEU A 243 42.51 -3.45 26.99
CA LEU A 243 42.40 -3.62 28.44
C LEU A 243 41.45 -4.77 28.78
N CYS A 244 41.74 -5.47 29.88
CA CYS A 244 40.89 -6.48 30.48
C CYS A 244 40.75 -6.21 31.98
N GLY A 245 39.55 -6.33 32.52
CA GLY A 245 39.28 -6.16 33.96
C GLY A 245 39.76 -7.30 34.84
N SER A 246 40.34 -8.33 34.24
CA SER A 246 40.79 -9.55 34.89
C SER A 246 42.07 -10.02 34.19
N GLN A 247 42.41 -11.29 34.33
CA GLN A 247 43.60 -11.84 33.70
C GLN A 247 43.46 -11.86 32.17
N VAL A 248 44.57 -11.60 31.48
CA VAL A 248 44.76 -11.97 30.07
C VAL A 248 45.58 -13.26 30.08
N ILE A 249 44.97 -14.38 29.70
CA ILE A 249 45.59 -15.70 29.73
C ILE A 249 45.95 -16.09 28.28
N PRO A 250 47.20 -15.88 27.83
CA PRO A 250 47.64 -16.41 26.55
C PRO A 250 47.71 -17.94 26.60
N GLY A 251 47.45 -18.59 25.46
CA GLY A 251 47.56 -20.04 25.30
C GLY A 251 48.98 -20.55 25.20
#